data_AF-A0A7X7LZ47-F1
#
_entry.id   AF-A0A7X7LZ47-F1
#
_cell.length_a   1.000
_cell.length_b   1.000
_cell.length_c   1.000
_cell.angle_alpha   90.00
_cell.angle_beta   90.00
_cell.angle_gamma   90.00
#
_symmetry.space_group_name_H-M   'P 1'
#
loop_
_entity.id
_entity.type
_entity.pdbx_description
1 polymer ?
#
loop_
_entity_poly.entity_id
_entity_poly.type
_entity_poly.pdbx_seq_one_letter_code
_entity_poly.pdbx_strand_id
1 'polypeptide(L)' 'MRITRRLEFDAGHRIPDHASQCRHLHGHRYVLEVSLSGEIIKAEGQPVNGMVMDFADVKRIANEEVVSRWDHAFLAYR' A
#
# COMPACT_ATOMS: atom_id res chain seq x y z
N MET A 1 4.75 -18.59 -7.02
CA MET A 1 4.16 -18.35 -5.69
C MET A 1 3.67 -16.91 -5.65
N ARG A 2 2.60 -16.59 -4.91
CA ARG A 2 2.10 -15.22 -4.71
C ARG A 2 1.99 -14.91 -3.23
N ILE A 3 2.48 -13.74 -2.83
CA ILE A 3 2.36 -13.20 -1.48
C ILE A 3 1.64 -11.85 -1.52
N THR A 4 0.93 -11.50 -0.45
CA THR A 4 0.22 -10.22 -0.34
C THR A 4 0.47 -9.61 1.04
N ARG A 5 0.82 -8.32 1.07
CA ARG A 5 0.92 -7.53 2.30
C ARG A 5 -0.12 -6.41 2.28
N ARG A 6 -0.93 -6.34 3.33
CA ARG A 6 -1.92 -5.28 3.54
C ARG A 6 -1.36 -4.18 4.45
N LEU A 7 -1.59 -2.93 4.06
CA LEU A 7 -1.21 -1.69 4.74
C LEU A 7 -2.41 -0.75 4.78
N GLU A 8 -2.38 0.24 5.66
CA GLU A 8 -3.43 1.25 5.80
C GLU A 8 -2.81 2.64 5.95
N PHE A 9 -3.52 3.66 5.49
CA PHE A 9 -3.21 5.06 5.76
C PHE A 9 -4.49 5.88 5.81
N ASP A 10 -4.51 6.94 6.60
CA ASP A 10 -5.67 7.81 6.77
C ASP A 10 -5.48 9.07 5.91
N ALA A 11 -6.43 9.40 5.02
CA ALA A 11 -6.30 10.58 4.17
C ALA A 11 -7.65 11.23 3.81
N GLY A 12 -7.60 12.54 3.56
CA GLY A 12 -8.74 13.31 3.07
C GLY A 12 -8.75 13.42 1.54
N HIS A 13 -9.93 13.61 0.93
CA HIS A 13 -10.07 13.92 -0.50
C HIS A 13 -11.43 14.56 -0.83
N ARG A 14 -11.61 14.96 -2.09
CA ARG A 14 -12.92 15.29 -2.68
C ARG A 14 -12.96 14.87 -4.14
N ILE A 15 -14.16 14.58 -4.65
CA ILE A 15 -14.40 14.25 -6.06
C ILE A 15 -15.35 15.33 -6.64
N PRO A 16 -14.83 16.45 -7.19
CA PRO A 16 -15.60 17.68 -7.40
C PRO A 16 -16.94 17.52 -8.13
N ASP A 17 -16.96 16.72 -9.19
CA ASP A 17 -18.13 16.57 -10.07
C ASP A 17 -19.01 15.36 -9.72
N HIS A 18 -18.77 14.72 -8.57
CA HIS A 18 -19.53 13.54 -8.16
C HIS A 18 -20.96 13.91 -7.73
N ALA A 19 -21.97 13.19 -8.22
CA ALA A 19 -23.37 13.49 -7.92
C ALA A 19 -23.76 13.31 -6.43
N SER A 20 -23.04 12.44 -5.71
CA SER A 20 -23.31 12.11 -4.30
C SER A 20 -22.57 13.04 -3.31
N GLN A 21 -22.58 12.68 -2.02
CA GLN A 21 -21.85 13.37 -0.95
C GLN A 21 -20.33 13.42 -1.16
N CYS A 22 -19.75 12.56 -2.01
CA CYS A 22 -18.31 12.51 -2.27
C CYS A 22 -17.72 13.79 -2.90
N ARG A 23 -18.56 14.70 -3.40
CA ARG A 23 -18.12 16.03 -3.87
C ARG A 23 -17.63 16.95 -2.75
N HIS A 24 -18.09 16.71 -1.53
CA HIS A 24 -17.64 17.47 -0.36
C HIS A 24 -16.32 16.91 0.17
N LEU A 25 -15.59 17.73 0.93
CA LEU A 25 -14.39 17.30 1.65
C LEU A 25 -14.77 16.20 2.64
N HIS A 26 -14.09 15.07 2.56
CA HIS A 26 -14.24 13.94 3.48
C HIS A 26 -12.94 13.13 3.50
N GLY A 27 -12.89 12.05 4.27
CA GLY A 27 -11.71 11.20 4.36
C GLY A 27 -12.04 9.76 4.62
N HIS A 28 -11.03 8.91 4.48
CA HIS A 28 -11.11 7.46 4.66
C HIS A 28 -9.83 6.93 5.30
N ARG A 29 -9.96 5.76 5.92
CA ARG A 29 -8.84 4.84 6.08
C ARG A 29 -8.68 4.03 4.81
N TYR A 30 -7.72 4.41 3.99
CA TYR A 30 -7.39 3.67 2.78
C TYR A 30 -6.69 2.36 3.14
N VAL A 31 -6.95 1.34 2.32
CA VAL A 31 -6.31 0.03 2.42
C VAL A 31 -5.49 -0.17 1.16
N LEU A 32 -4.21 -0.48 1.32
CA LEU A 32 -3.29 -0.82 0.25
C LEU A 32 -2.91 -2.30 0.36
N GLU A 33 -3.22 -3.09 -0.65
CA GLU A 33 -2.78 -4.48 -0.77
C GLU A 33 -1.68 -4.61 -1.82
N VAL A 34 -0.45 -4.86 -1.36
CA VAL A 34 0.71 -5.06 -2.23
C VAL A 34 0.87 -6.55 -2.47
N SER A 35 0.58 -6.98 -3.70
CA SER A 35 0.74 -8.36 -4.15
C SER A 35 2.01 -8.53 -4.98
N LEU A 36 2.86 -9.47 -4.62
CA LEU A 36 4.05 -9.85 -5.39
C LEU A 36 3.93 -11.30 -5.84
N SER A 37 4.33 -11.57 -7.08
CA SER A 37 4.42 -12.92 -7.62
C SER A 37 5.85 -13.19 -8.06
N GLY A 38 6.36 -14.37 -7.74
CA GLY A 38 7.72 -14.76 -8.09
C GLY A 38 8.02 -16.22 -7.76
N GLU A 39 9.24 -16.61 -8.10
CA GLU A 39 9.80 -17.88 -7.68
C GLU A 39 10.12 -17.85 -6.19
N ILE A 40 10.14 -19.04 -5.58
CA ILE A 40 10.61 -19.20 -4.21
C ILE A 40 12.13 -19.19 -4.24
N ILE A 41 12.74 -18.32 -3.44
CA ILE A 41 14.19 -18.26 -3.25
C ILE A 41 14.66 -19.59 -2.65
N LYS A 42 15.56 -20.26 -3.37
CA LYS A 42 16.23 -21.50 -2.91
C LYS A 42 17.66 -21.14 -2.50
N ALA A 43 17.86 -20.91 -1.21
CA ALA A 43 19.12 -20.47 -0.62
C ALA A 43 19.32 -21.12 0.75
N GLU A 44 19.54 -22.43 0.77
CA GLU A 44 19.64 -23.22 2.01
C GLU A 44 20.65 -22.61 3.01
N GLY A 45 20.26 -22.53 4.27
CA GLY A 45 21.05 -21.89 5.34
C GLY A 45 20.92 -20.35 5.43
N GLN A 46 20.22 -19.69 4.50
CA GLN A 46 19.97 -18.24 4.54
C GLN A 46 18.57 -17.92 5.09
N PRO A 47 18.39 -16.78 5.80
CA PRO A 47 17.08 -16.36 6.30
C PRO A 47 16.01 -16.18 5.22
N VAL A 48 16.41 -15.81 3.99
CA VAL A 48 15.50 -15.56 2.86
C VAL A 48 15.01 -16.84 2.17
N ASN A 49 15.56 -18.00 2.53
CA ASN A 49 15.19 -19.28 1.92
C ASN A 49 13.69 -19.56 2.11
N GLY A 50 13.00 -19.96 1.05
CA GLY A 50 11.56 -20.25 1.11
C GLY A 50 10.66 -19.03 0.92
N MET A 51 11.22 -17.83 0.73
CA MET A 51 10.46 -16.60 0.50
C MET A 51 10.35 -16.25 -0.99
N VAL A 52 9.33 -15.46 -1.35
CA VAL A 52 9.35 -14.69 -2.61
C VAL A 52 10.08 -13.37 -2.39
N MET A 53 9.80 -12.72 -1.25
CA MET A 53 10.46 -11.55 -0.69
C MET A 53 10.09 -11.49 0.80
N ASP A 54 10.93 -10.88 1.62
CA ASP A 54 10.60 -10.64 3.03
C ASP A 54 9.46 -9.61 3.15
N PHE A 55 8.45 -9.89 3.98
CA PHE A 55 7.34 -8.98 4.21
C PHE A 55 7.75 -7.66 4.87
N ALA A 56 8.87 -7.62 5.61
CA ALA A 56 9.44 -6.40 6.16
C ALA A 56 9.95 -5.48 5.04
N ASP A 57 10.58 -6.03 4.01
CA ASP A 57 11.01 -5.27 2.83
C ASP A 57 9.82 -4.74 2.03
N VAL A 58 8.80 -5.58 1.80
CA VAL A 58 7.55 -5.15 1.14
C VAL A 58 6.93 -3.98 1.91
N LYS A 59 6.83 -4.09 3.24
CA LYS A 59 6.30 -3.03 4.10
C LYS A 59 7.15 -1.75 4.00
N ARG A 60 8.47 -1.87 4.07
CA ARG A 60 9.40 -0.73 4.04
C ARG A 60 9.25 0.05 2.73
N ILE A 61 9.33 -0.64 1.60
CA ILE A 61 9.20 -0.03 0.27
C ILE A 61 7.83 0.61 0.10
N ALA A 62 6.75 -0.10 0.43
CA ALA A 62 5.41 0.44 0.30
C ALA A 62 5.16 1.65 1.22
N ASN A 63 5.81 1.69 2.39
CA ASN A 63 5.76 2.84 3.27
C ASN A 63 6.50 4.04 2.68
N GLU A 64 7.74 3.86 2.24
CA GLU A 64 8.57 4.92 1.65
C GLU A 64 7.91 5.54 0.40
N GLU A 65 7.36 4.69 -0.47
CA GLU A 65 6.87 5.11 -1.79
C GLU A 65 5.42 5.60 -1.80
N VAL A 66 4.59 5.10 -0.87
CA VAL A 66 3.15 5.36 -0.88
C VAL A 66 2.65 5.82 0.49
N VAL A 67 2.67 4.97 1.50
CA VAL A 67 1.96 5.22 2.78
C VAL A 67 2.46 6.51 3.42
N SER A 68 3.76 6.68 3.62
CA SER A 68 4.31 7.87 4.31
C SER A 68 4.12 9.17 3.53
N ARG A 69 3.87 9.11 2.22
CA ARG A 69 3.62 10.30 1.39
C ARG A 69 2.16 10.74 1.42
N TRP A 70 1.25 9.81 1.69
CA TRP A 70 -0.19 10.03 1.61
C TRP A 70 -0.92 9.92 2.95
N ASP A 71 -0.28 9.35 3.98
CA ASP A 71 -0.81 9.32 5.32
C ASP A 71 -0.93 10.74 5.89
N HIS A 72 -2.08 11.02 6.51
CA HIS A 72 -2.49 12.34 6.98
C HIS A 72 -2.43 13.44 5.90
N ALA A 73 -2.46 13.08 4.61
CA ALA A 73 -2.47 14.04 3.51
C ALA A 73 -3.89 14.32 2.98
N PHE A 74 -3.98 15.29 2.08
CA PHE A 74 -5.20 15.57 1.32
C PHE A 74 -4.97 15.31 -0.18
N LEU A 75 -5.64 14.30 -0.72
CA LEU A 75 -5.56 13.91 -2.13
C LEU A 75 -6.45 14.84 -2.95
N ALA A 76 -5.84 15.73 -3.72
CA ALA A 76 -6.53 16.64 -4.61
C ALA A 76 -5.96 16.55 -6.02
N TYR A 77 -6.85 16.47 -7.01
CA TYR A 77 -6.49 16.64 -8.41
C TYR A 77 -6.10 18.11 -8.65
N ARG A 78 -5.03 18.33 -9.43
CA ARG A 78 -4.56 19.66 -9.84
C ARG A 78 -5.30 20.14 -11.08
#